data_AF-A0A842MY12-F1
#
_entry.id   AF-A0A842MY12-F1
#
_cell.length_a   1.000
_cell.length_b   1.000
_cell.length_c   1.000
_cell.angle_alpha   90.00
_cell.angle_beta   90.00
_cell.angle_gamma   90.00
#
_symmetry.space_group_name_H-M   'P 1'
#
loop_
_entity.id
_entity.type
_entity.pdbx_description
1 polymer ?
#
loop_
_entity_poly.entity_id
_entity_poly.type
_entity_poly.pdbx_seq_one_letter_code
_entity_poly.pdbx_strand_id
1 'polypeptide(L)'
;MPDLGLYDVLFEVSNEDRHGILHRLEEEPCNVTKIAKGLGLSLPETSRHVSRLCEVGLTRKDPEGLYHLTSYGGLVLRQLRELEFTTKFREYFTNHTIAGVPPQFVKRIGDLSGSVFTENILDFIRQIEHVIKEAEEDVWMLVDQFPLNHLSLIIEAIERGVRFRILEPRNRVLNPDLEAMAPEDSHALSRMRLTPSVEQRMMDEVNAYIYLSEKRCVSAFPTLRGENEYKGFTSTDETSLRWCRDLFQQHWGEAVQRKPAPAVQVKRGKLSTKVGSSSRIIIIGRERPDLDAQAIQDAVDNYDEVVLRGRFNIGASTININRSVTIRGEGREDDIPETKIYKKGWKFPFLSQEFMFDIRGEDIDVTIENIHVEDFNGTCIGTRGGNSLTIRRNRITLLSGLGRGLSFGSWETMSSE
;
A
#
# COMPACT_ATOMS: atom_id res chain seq x y z
N MET A 1 2.18 7.02 -54.91
CA MET A 1 3.32 7.07 -53.97
C MET A 1 3.78 5.64 -53.80
N PRO A 2 5.08 5.30 -53.89
CA PRO A 2 5.53 4.00 -53.42
C PRO A 2 5.01 3.79 -52.01
N ASP A 3 4.69 2.54 -51.66
CA ASP A 3 4.11 2.17 -50.38
C ASP A 3 5.14 2.51 -49.29
N LEU A 4 5.01 3.70 -48.69
CA LEU A 4 5.98 4.22 -47.75
C LEU A 4 5.88 3.37 -46.49
N GLY A 5 6.88 2.52 -46.26
CA GLY A 5 6.88 1.58 -45.16
C GLY A 5 7.32 2.23 -43.85
N LEU A 6 7.02 1.55 -42.74
CA LEU A 6 7.55 1.92 -41.43
C LEU A 6 9.07 2.09 -41.44
N TYR A 7 9.79 1.20 -42.13
CA TYR A 7 11.26 1.23 -42.20
C TYR A 7 11.81 2.45 -42.94
N ASP A 8 11.10 2.96 -43.95
CA ASP A 8 11.52 4.18 -44.65
C ASP A 8 11.45 5.38 -43.70
N VAL A 9 10.36 5.50 -42.95
CA VAL A 9 10.18 6.56 -41.96
C VAL A 9 11.22 6.45 -40.83
N LEU A 10 11.43 5.24 -40.29
CA LEU A 10 12.44 4.99 -39.26
C LEU A 10 13.85 5.31 -39.77
N PHE A 11 14.18 4.94 -41.01
CA PHE A 11 15.46 5.30 -41.63
C PHE A 11 15.61 6.82 -41.71
N GLU A 12 14.56 7.55 -42.09
CA GLU A 12 14.60 9.01 -42.14
C GLU A 12 14.86 9.64 -40.75
N VAL A 13 14.09 9.25 -39.74
CA VAL A 13 14.19 9.83 -38.38
C VAL A 13 15.37 9.31 -37.55
N SER A 14 16.03 8.23 -37.98
CA SER A 14 17.26 7.72 -37.33
C SER A 14 18.50 8.62 -37.52
N ASN A 15 18.45 9.60 -38.42
CA ASN A 15 19.51 10.59 -38.58
C ASN A 15 19.24 11.79 -37.67
N GLU A 16 20.21 12.11 -36.82
CA GLU A 16 20.11 13.16 -35.79
C GLU A 16 19.78 14.54 -36.39
N ASP A 17 20.37 14.89 -37.53
CA ASP A 17 20.12 16.17 -38.19
C ASP A 17 18.67 16.29 -38.67
N ARG A 18 18.15 15.27 -39.38
CA ARG A 18 16.75 15.22 -39.80
C ARG A 18 15.80 15.27 -38.63
N HIS A 19 16.12 14.55 -37.56
CA HIS A 19 15.33 14.56 -36.34
C HIS A 19 15.33 15.94 -35.67
N GLY A 20 16.49 16.59 -35.57
CA GLY A 20 16.63 17.96 -35.06
C GLY A 20 15.88 18.98 -35.91
N ILE A 21 15.83 18.80 -37.24
CA ILE A 21 15.01 19.62 -38.13
C ILE A 21 13.51 19.48 -37.78
N LEU A 22 13.01 18.26 -37.55
CA LEU A 22 11.61 18.03 -37.21
C LEU A 22 11.23 18.72 -35.89
N HIS A 23 12.05 18.58 -34.85
CA HIS A 23 11.88 19.31 -33.58
C HIS A 23 11.88 20.82 -33.77
N ARG A 24 12.82 21.35 -34.57
CA ARG A 24 12.89 22.79 -34.84
C ARG A 24 11.64 23.33 -35.54
N LEU A 25 11.07 22.53 -36.44
CA LEU A 25 9.86 22.85 -37.19
C LEU A 25 8.56 22.61 -36.40
N GLU A 26 8.61 21.87 -35.29
CA GLU A 26 7.50 21.75 -34.35
C GLU A 26 7.28 23.05 -33.57
N GLU A 27 8.37 23.77 -33.26
CA GLU A 27 8.29 25.09 -32.60
C GLU A 27 7.77 26.18 -33.53
N GLU A 28 8.36 26.31 -34.72
CA GLU A 28 7.95 27.30 -35.72
C GLU A 28 8.43 26.95 -37.15
N PRO A 29 7.71 27.39 -38.19
CA PRO A 29 8.16 27.27 -39.57
C PRO A 29 9.48 28.03 -39.81
N CYS A 30 10.41 27.41 -40.55
CA CYS A 30 11.74 27.96 -40.79
C CYS A 30 12.20 27.80 -42.25
N ASN A 31 12.97 28.77 -42.76
CA ASN A 31 13.71 28.59 -44.02
C ASN A 31 15.01 27.78 -43.79
N VAL A 32 15.60 27.29 -44.88
CA VAL A 32 16.85 26.49 -44.85
C VAL A 32 17.98 27.20 -44.10
N THR A 33 18.14 28.51 -44.26
CA THR A 33 19.20 29.28 -43.61
C THR A 33 19.03 29.32 -42.09
N LYS A 34 17.80 29.51 -41.60
CA LYS A 34 17.49 29.53 -40.17
C LYS A 34 17.67 28.13 -39.55
N ILE A 35 17.27 27.09 -40.26
CA ILE A 35 17.50 25.69 -39.86
C ILE A 35 19.00 25.39 -39.76
N ALA A 36 19.76 25.69 -40.83
CA ALA A 36 21.20 25.45 -40.91
C ALA A 36 21.94 26.14 -39.76
N LYS A 37 21.61 27.42 -39.51
CA LYS A 37 22.19 28.18 -38.40
C LYS A 37 21.80 27.60 -37.03
N GLY A 38 20.55 27.19 -36.85
CA GLY A 38 20.04 26.66 -35.58
C GLY A 38 20.66 25.32 -35.19
N LEU A 39 21.01 24.48 -36.17
CA LEU A 39 21.56 23.13 -35.96
C LEU A 39 23.07 23.04 -36.24
N GLY A 40 23.73 24.14 -36.65
CA GLY A 40 25.15 24.13 -36.97
C GLY A 40 25.53 23.38 -38.26
N LEU A 41 24.59 23.25 -39.19
CA LEU A 41 24.75 22.49 -40.43
C LEU A 41 25.14 23.38 -41.62
N SER A 42 25.73 22.78 -42.65
CA SER A 42 25.97 23.49 -43.91
C SER A 42 24.67 23.69 -44.69
N LEU A 43 24.58 24.75 -45.50
CA LEU A 43 23.40 25.00 -46.34
C LEU A 43 23.10 23.86 -47.33
N PRO A 44 24.09 23.27 -48.05
CA PRO A 44 23.82 22.15 -48.97
C PRO A 44 23.29 20.92 -48.25
N GLU A 45 23.85 20.60 -47.08
CA GLU A 45 23.43 19.48 -46.24
C GLU A 45 22.01 19.69 -45.70
N THR A 46 21.73 20.85 -45.13
CA THR A 46 20.40 21.21 -44.63
C THR A 46 19.36 21.10 -45.75
N SER A 47 19.67 21.64 -46.94
CA SER A 47 18.81 21.56 -48.13
C SER A 47 18.50 20.10 -48.52
N ARG A 48 19.52 19.23 -48.47
CA ARG A 48 19.35 17.79 -48.72
C ARG A 48 18.45 17.13 -47.68
N HIS A 49 18.64 17.42 -46.39
CA HIS A 49 17.83 16.83 -45.31
C HIS A 49 16.36 17.26 -45.39
N VAL A 50 16.07 18.55 -45.54
CA VAL A 50 14.67 19.02 -45.65
C VAL A 50 14.00 18.51 -46.91
N SER A 51 14.72 18.32 -48.02
CA SER A 51 14.17 17.76 -49.26
C SER A 51 13.76 16.30 -49.06
N ARG A 52 14.59 15.48 -48.41
CA ARG A 52 14.25 14.09 -48.08
C ARG A 52 13.04 14.00 -47.14
N LEU A 53 12.99 14.86 -46.12
CA LEU A 53 11.84 14.93 -45.20
C LEU A 53 10.54 15.33 -45.93
N CYS A 54 10.64 16.19 -46.95
CA CYS A 54 9.50 16.52 -47.82
C CYS A 54 9.08 15.32 -48.69
N GLU A 55 10.03 14.58 -49.25
CA GLU A 55 9.77 13.41 -50.11
C GLU A 55 8.99 12.32 -49.36
N VAL A 56 9.28 12.12 -48.06
CA VAL A 56 8.55 11.17 -47.20
C VAL A 56 7.33 11.78 -46.50
N GLY A 57 7.00 13.04 -46.80
CA GLY A 57 5.80 13.71 -46.30
C GLY A 57 5.84 14.14 -44.83
N LEU A 58 6.99 14.08 -44.16
CA LEU A 58 7.14 14.56 -42.77
C LEU A 58 7.15 16.09 -42.69
N THR A 59 7.67 16.74 -43.73
CA THR A 59 7.65 18.20 -43.87
C THR A 59 7.01 18.63 -45.19
N ARG A 60 6.65 19.91 -45.30
CA ARG A 60 6.23 20.55 -46.55
C ARG A 60 6.89 21.91 -46.67
N LYS A 61 7.03 22.41 -47.91
CA LYS A 61 7.50 23.76 -48.19
C LYS A 61 6.31 24.61 -48.67
N ASP A 62 6.18 25.82 -48.14
CA ASP A 62 5.18 26.79 -48.57
C ASP A 62 5.68 27.66 -49.74
N PRO A 63 4.80 28.49 -50.36
CA PRO A 63 5.19 29.39 -51.44
C PRO A 63 6.24 30.43 -51.05
N GLU A 64 6.27 30.84 -49.78
CA GLU A 64 7.23 31.78 -49.20
C GLU A 64 8.61 31.14 -48.96
N GLY A 65 8.72 29.83 -49.14
CA GLY A 65 9.95 29.07 -49.02
C GLY A 65 10.28 28.63 -47.59
N LEU A 66 9.33 28.75 -46.66
CA LEU A 66 9.43 28.20 -45.31
C LEU A 66 9.04 26.72 -45.32
N TYR A 67 9.74 25.95 -44.49
CA TYR A 67 9.41 24.57 -44.23
C TYR A 67 8.50 24.50 -43.00
N HIS A 68 7.53 23.60 -43.07
CA HIS A 68 6.56 23.32 -42.03
C HIS A 68 6.54 21.83 -41.73
N LEU A 69 6.29 21.47 -40.47
CA LEU A 69 5.90 20.11 -40.12
C LEU A 69 4.51 19.82 -40.73
N THR A 70 4.32 18.64 -41.33
CA THR A 70 2.98 18.20 -41.74
C THR A 70 2.22 17.63 -40.54
N SER A 71 0.90 17.45 -40.66
CA SER A 71 0.13 16.74 -39.63
C SER A 71 0.63 15.31 -39.39
N TYR A 72 1.09 14.66 -40.47
CA TYR A 72 1.71 13.34 -40.40
C TYR A 72 3.07 13.40 -39.68
N GLY A 73 3.94 14.35 -40.05
CA GLY A 73 5.23 14.55 -39.40
C GLY A 73 5.11 14.85 -37.90
N GLY A 74 4.12 15.67 -37.52
CA GLY A 74 3.82 15.94 -36.11
C GLY A 74 3.34 14.70 -35.36
N LEU A 75 2.52 13.86 -36.00
CA LEU A 75 2.10 12.59 -35.40
C LEU A 75 3.27 11.60 -35.25
N VAL A 76 4.16 11.52 -36.24
CA VAL A 76 5.38 10.69 -36.16
C VAL A 76 6.27 11.20 -35.03
N LEU A 77 6.56 12.50 -34.98
CA LEU A 77 7.41 13.09 -33.95
C LEU A 77 6.85 12.85 -32.54
N ARG A 78 5.54 13.00 -32.33
CA ARG A 78 4.89 12.67 -31.05
C ARG A 78 5.05 11.20 -30.66
N GLN A 79 4.93 10.27 -31.60
CA GLN A 79 5.14 8.84 -31.32
C GLN A 79 6.61 8.52 -31.01
N LEU A 80 7.55 9.26 -31.60
CA LEU A 80 8.98 9.09 -31.32
C LEU A 80 9.35 9.52 -29.89
N ARG A 81 8.67 10.50 -29.29
CA ARG A 81 8.92 10.94 -27.90
C ARG A 81 8.86 9.79 -26.89
N GLU A 82 7.95 8.84 -27.11
CA GLU A 82 7.80 7.64 -26.28
C GLU A 82 9.07 6.75 -26.35
N LEU A 83 9.60 6.58 -27.57
CA LEU A 83 10.82 5.83 -27.83
C LEU A 83 12.07 6.57 -27.34
N GLU A 84 12.10 7.89 -27.47
CA GLU A 84 13.16 8.74 -26.92
C GLU A 84 13.26 8.55 -25.40
N PHE A 85 12.14 8.63 -24.68
CA PHE A 85 12.12 8.42 -23.23
C PHE A 85 12.63 7.04 -22.84
N THR A 86 12.11 6.00 -23.51
CA THR A 86 12.50 4.61 -23.21
C THR A 86 13.97 4.37 -23.52
N THR A 87 14.48 4.95 -24.62
CA THR A 87 15.89 4.82 -25.02
C THR A 87 16.82 5.60 -24.09
N LYS A 88 16.42 6.80 -23.65
CA LYS A 88 17.15 7.61 -22.68
C LYS A 88 17.37 6.86 -21.36
N PHE A 89 16.39 6.06 -20.94
CA PHE A 89 16.44 5.29 -19.69
C PHE A 89 16.54 3.77 -19.94
N ARG A 90 17.24 3.38 -21.01
CA ARG A 90 17.38 1.97 -21.44
C ARG A 90 17.83 1.03 -20.32
N GLU A 91 18.82 1.46 -19.53
CA GLU A 91 19.41 0.60 -18.48
C GLU A 91 18.41 0.34 -17.36
N TYR A 92 17.64 1.37 -17.00
CA TYR A 92 16.55 1.24 -16.05
C TYR A 92 15.50 0.24 -16.54
N PHE A 93 14.99 0.41 -17.78
CA PHE A 93 13.97 -0.46 -18.36
C PHE A 93 14.48 -1.87 -18.74
N THR A 94 15.79 -2.11 -18.71
CA THR A 94 16.35 -3.47 -18.86
C THR A 94 16.21 -4.27 -17.55
N ASN A 95 16.21 -3.60 -16.40
CA ASN A 95 16.18 -4.22 -15.07
C ASN A 95 14.83 -4.08 -14.35
N HIS A 96 13.93 -3.26 -14.90
CA HIS A 96 12.60 -2.98 -14.35
C HIS A 96 11.52 -3.38 -15.35
N THR A 97 10.35 -3.74 -14.81
CA THR A 97 9.21 -4.17 -15.61
C THR A 97 8.08 -3.15 -15.56
N ILE A 98 7.47 -2.92 -16.71
CA ILE A 98 6.19 -2.20 -16.85
C ILE A 98 5.01 -3.17 -16.98
N ALA A 99 5.24 -4.48 -16.79
CA ALA A 99 4.19 -5.47 -16.82
C ALA A 99 3.13 -5.12 -15.76
N GLY A 100 1.86 -5.08 -16.18
CA GLY A 100 0.75 -4.70 -15.32
C GLY A 100 0.47 -3.19 -15.24
N VAL A 101 1.29 -2.34 -15.86
CA VAL A 101 0.93 -0.95 -16.14
C VAL A 101 -0.09 -0.93 -17.30
N PRO A 102 -1.24 -0.24 -17.16
CA PRO A 102 -2.25 -0.23 -18.22
C PRO A 102 -1.70 0.30 -19.56
N PRO A 103 -2.05 -0.32 -20.71
CA PRO A 103 -1.43 -0.02 -22.01
C PRO A 103 -1.50 1.45 -22.45
N GLN A 104 -2.54 2.18 -22.05
CA GLN A 104 -2.71 3.61 -22.33
C GLN A 104 -1.64 4.49 -21.67
N PHE A 105 -1.08 4.07 -20.52
CA PHE A 105 -0.02 4.80 -19.84
C PHE A 105 1.35 4.43 -20.39
N VAL A 106 1.53 3.18 -20.85
CA VAL A 106 2.72 2.74 -21.58
C VAL A 106 2.86 3.51 -22.90
N LYS A 107 1.74 3.76 -23.60
CA LYS A 107 1.70 4.56 -24.84
C LYS A 107 1.98 6.07 -24.63
N ARG A 108 1.98 6.53 -23.38
CA ARG A 108 2.20 7.92 -22.97
C ARG A 108 3.38 8.00 -21.98
N ILE A 109 4.27 7.02 -21.97
CA ILE A 109 5.40 6.99 -21.04
C ILE A 109 6.33 8.20 -21.21
N GLY A 110 6.36 8.79 -22.41
CA GLY A 110 7.03 10.03 -22.75
C GLY A 110 6.49 11.27 -22.03
N ASP A 111 5.30 11.21 -21.43
CA ASP A 111 4.79 12.26 -20.52
C ASP A 111 5.69 12.41 -19.27
N LEU A 112 6.51 11.40 -18.96
CA LEU A 112 7.54 11.44 -17.91
C LEU A 112 8.84 12.12 -18.36
N SER A 113 8.95 12.61 -19.60
CA SER A 113 10.18 13.22 -20.14
C SER A 113 10.68 14.45 -19.37
N GLY A 114 9.79 15.17 -18.69
CA GLY A 114 10.11 16.26 -17.75
C GLY A 114 10.66 15.78 -16.40
N SER A 115 10.88 14.48 -16.22
CA SER A 115 11.41 13.91 -14.98
C SER A 115 12.93 13.79 -14.96
N VAL A 116 13.49 13.91 -13.75
CA VAL A 116 14.88 13.61 -13.44
C VAL A 116 14.96 12.19 -12.91
N PHE A 117 15.82 11.38 -13.53
CA PHE A 117 16.11 10.03 -13.05
C PHE A 117 17.04 10.10 -11.83
N THR A 118 16.65 9.40 -10.76
CA THR A 118 17.34 9.40 -9.46
C THR A 118 17.72 7.96 -9.11
N GLU A 119 19.03 7.66 -9.17
CA GLU A 119 19.59 6.35 -8.84
C GLU A 119 20.06 6.23 -7.39
N ASN A 120 20.40 7.36 -6.77
CA ASN A 120 20.84 7.38 -5.38
C ASN A 120 19.62 7.21 -4.47
N ILE A 121 19.63 6.13 -3.67
CA ILE A 121 18.53 5.76 -2.77
C ILE A 121 18.20 6.90 -1.79
N LEU A 122 19.21 7.55 -1.22
CA LEU A 122 18.99 8.63 -0.24
C LEU A 122 18.37 9.86 -0.90
N ASP A 123 18.80 10.21 -2.12
CA ASP A 123 18.16 11.29 -2.88
C ASP A 123 16.72 10.95 -3.24
N PHE A 124 16.43 9.71 -3.63
CA PHE A 124 15.08 9.26 -3.96
C PHE A 124 14.16 9.34 -2.73
N ILE A 125 14.62 8.84 -1.58
CA ILE A 125 13.93 8.96 -0.30
C ILE A 125 13.70 10.43 0.06
N ARG A 126 14.70 11.30 -0.13
CA ARG A 126 14.56 12.74 0.09
C ARG A 126 13.50 13.36 -0.82
N GLN A 127 13.38 12.94 -2.08
CA GLN A 127 12.31 13.41 -2.96
C GLN A 127 10.93 12.96 -2.48
N ILE A 128 10.79 11.74 -1.94
CA ILE A 128 9.55 11.29 -1.28
C ILE A 128 9.22 12.19 -0.09
N GLU A 129 10.20 12.49 0.76
CA GLU A 129 9.98 13.40 1.89
C GLU A 129 9.55 14.80 1.43
N HIS A 130 10.12 15.32 0.34
CA HIS A 130 9.70 16.60 -0.23
C HIS A 130 8.25 16.57 -0.71
N VAL A 131 7.77 15.45 -1.28
CA VAL A 131 6.35 15.30 -1.67
C VAL A 131 5.46 15.52 -0.45
N ILE A 132 5.80 14.89 0.68
CA ILE A 132 5.00 14.93 1.92
C ILE A 132 5.13 16.27 2.65
N LYS A 133 6.35 16.80 2.77
CA LYS A 133 6.66 18.03 3.51
C LYS A 133 6.07 19.28 2.85
N GLU A 134 6.08 19.33 1.52
CA GLU A 134 5.68 20.54 0.78
C GLU A 134 4.22 20.54 0.33
N ALA A 135 3.51 19.41 0.46
CA ALA A 135 2.10 19.30 0.10
C ALA A 135 1.24 20.21 0.99
N GLU A 136 0.29 20.88 0.34
CA GLU A 136 -0.71 21.76 0.96
C GLU A 136 -2.13 21.17 0.89
N GLU A 137 -2.43 20.35 -0.12
CA GLU A 137 -3.80 19.87 -0.36
C GLU A 137 -3.94 18.35 -0.22
N ASP A 138 -3.20 17.60 -1.03
CA ASP A 138 -3.35 16.15 -1.15
C ASP A 138 -1.98 15.47 -1.34
N VAL A 139 -1.82 14.30 -0.72
CA VAL A 139 -0.73 13.35 -0.99
C VAL A 139 -1.32 12.01 -1.39
N TRP A 140 -0.96 11.52 -2.58
CA TRP A 140 -1.40 10.24 -3.10
C TRP A 140 -0.22 9.27 -3.17
N MET A 141 -0.43 8.07 -2.63
CA MET A 141 0.61 7.07 -2.44
C MET A 141 0.16 5.75 -3.08
N LEU A 142 0.86 5.30 -4.11
CA LEU A 142 0.77 3.95 -4.65
C LEU A 142 2.06 3.22 -4.27
N VAL A 143 1.97 2.28 -3.34
CA VAL A 143 3.16 1.69 -2.70
C VAL A 143 3.02 0.16 -2.58
N ASP A 144 4.13 -0.57 -2.67
CA ASP A 144 4.20 -1.99 -2.29
C ASP A 144 3.99 -2.20 -0.79
N GLN A 145 4.43 -1.25 0.02
CA GLN A 145 4.25 -1.27 1.47
C GLN A 145 4.11 0.14 2.03
N PHE A 146 3.34 0.27 3.11
CA PHE A 146 3.21 1.55 3.80
C PHE A 146 4.59 1.99 4.36
N PRO A 147 5.08 3.20 4.02
CA PRO A 147 6.42 3.63 4.38
C PRO A 147 6.50 4.12 5.83
N LEU A 148 6.75 3.20 6.75
CA LEU A 148 6.81 3.48 8.20
C LEU A 148 7.93 4.47 8.56
N ASN A 149 9.03 4.46 7.80
CA ASN A 149 10.13 5.42 7.93
C ASN A 149 9.72 6.88 7.69
N HIS A 150 8.55 7.11 7.08
CA HIS A 150 8.00 8.45 6.83
C HIS A 150 6.79 8.76 7.72
N LEU A 151 6.48 7.92 8.72
CA LEU A 151 5.27 8.04 9.53
C LEU A 151 5.16 9.42 10.22
N SER A 152 6.23 9.93 10.83
CA SER A 152 6.21 11.24 11.48
C SER A 152 5.89 12.37 10.51
N LEU A 153 6.48 12.36 9.30
CA LEU A 153 6.20 13.36 8.27
C LEU A 153 4.76 13.28 7.75
N ILE A 154 4.22 12.06 7.64
CA ILE A 154 2.82 11.83 7.25
C ILE A 154 1.88 12.40 8.32
N ILE A 155 2.16 12.16 9.60
CA ILE A 155 1.36 12.70 10.71
C ILE A 155 1.40 14.23 10.72
N GLU A 156 2.58 14.84 10.62
CA GLU A 156 2.72 16.29 10.53
C GLU A 156 1.93 16.87 9.36
N ALA A 157 1.95 16.23 8.18
CA ALA A 157 1.18 16.67 7.03
C ALA A 157 -0.34 16.57 7.27
N ILE A 158 -0.80 15.49 7.90
CA ILE A 158 -2.22 15.32 8.28
C ILE A 158 -2.65 16.41 9.27
N GLU A 159 -1.81 16.74 10.25
CA GLU A 159 -2.08 17.80 11.24
C GLU A 159 -2.14 19.19 10.58
N ARG A 160 -1.37 19.42 9.51
CA ARG A 160 -1.49 20.62 8.65
C ARG A 160 -2.77 20.64 7.80
N GLY A 161 -3.55 19.56 7.78
CA GLY A 161 -4.80 19.45 7.02
C GLY A 161 -4.66 18.81 5.64
N VAL A 162 -3.49 18.26 5.30
CA VAL A 162 -3.26 17.55 4.03
C VAL A 162 -4.06 16.24 4.01
N ARG A 163 -4.73 15.97 2.90
CA ARG A 163 -5.49 14.73 2.69
C ARG A 163 -4.60 13.66 2.09
N PHE A 164 -4.80 12.41 2.49
CA PHE A 164 -4.04 11.27 2.00
C PHE A 164 -4.94 10.27 1.28
N ARG A 165 -4.47 9.79 0.13
CA ARG A 165 -5.02 8.61 -0.55
C ARG A 165 -3.93 7.58 -0.70
N ILE A 166 -4.12 6.42 -0.08
CA ILE A 166 -3.10 5.37 -0.05
C ILE A 166 -3.65 4.11 -0.73
N LEU A 167 -2.94 3.65 -1.74
CA LEU A 167 -3.20 2.41 -2.45
C LEU A 167 -2.01 1.45 -2.26
N GLU A 168 -2.32 0.23 -1.84
CA GLU A 168 -1.33 -0.77 -1.46
C GLU A 168 -1.80 -2.20 -1.80
N PRO A 169 -0.90 -3.18 -1.90
CA PRO A 169 -1.29 -4.56 -2.17
C PRO A 169 -2.04 -5.19 -0.98
N ARG A 170 -3.01 -6.05 -1.29
CA ARG A 170 -3.84 -6.79 -0.33
C ARG A 170 -2.99 -7.79 0.46
N ASN A 171 -2.10 -8.49 -0.24
CA ASN A 171 -1.19 -9.46 0.33
C ASN A 171 0.13 -8.76 0.67
N ARG A 172 0.17 -8.12 1.83
CA ARG A 172 1.41 -7.56 2.35
C ARG A 172 2.36 -8.69 2.73
N VAL A 173 3.63 -8.60 2.33
CA VAL A 173 4.71 -9.23 3.10
C VAL A 173 4.78 -8.44 4.40
N LEU A 174 4.63 -9.12 5.55
CA LEU A 174 4.87 -8.47 6.84
C LEU A 174 6.30 -7.95 6.85
N ASN A 175 6.44 -6.64 7.04
CA ASN A 175 7.74 -6.09 7.37
C ASN A 175 8.03 -6.48 8.84
N PRO A 176 9.14 -7.19 9.16
CA PRO A 176 9.58 -7.45 10.53
C PRO A 176 9.56 -6.20 11.43
N ASP A 177 9.69 -5.01 10.83
CA ASP A 177 9.62 -3.73 11.54
C ASP A 177 8.28 -3.49 12.23
N LEU A 178 7.14 -3.99 11.72
CA LEU A 178 5.83 -3.83 12.38
C LEU A 178 5.77 -4.54 13.74
N GLU A 179 6.50 -5.64 13.90
CA GLU A 179 6.61 -6.38 15.17
C GLU A 179 7.64 -5.75 16.12
N ALA A 180 8.62 -5.03 15.56
CA ALA A 180 9.63 -4.27 16.31
C ALA A 180 9.26 -2.79 16.56
N MET A 181 8.08 -2.35 16.12
CA MET A 181 7.64 -0.96 16.27
C MET A 181 7.51 -0.55 17.73
N ALA A 182 7.96 0.66 18.05
CA ALA A 182 7.67 1.28 19.32
C ALA A 182 6.15 1.41 19.52
N PRO A 183 5.64 1.27 20.76
CA PRO A 183 4.21 1.42 21.03
C PRO A 183 3.63 2.74 20.50
N GLU A 184 4.40 3.83 20.62
CA GLU A 184 4.02 5.17 20.16
C GLU A 184 3.76 5.22 18.65
N ASP A 185 4.64 4.63 17.85
CA ASP A 185 4.51 4.56 16.38
C ASP A 185 3.32 3.68 15.98
N SER A 186 3.08 2.58 16.71
CA SER A 186 1.92 1.72 16.51
C SER A 186 0.59 2.44 16.81
N HIS A 187 0.55 3.23 17.89
CA HIS A 187 -0.59 4.08 18.23
C HIS A 187 -0.80 5.19 17.20
N ALA A 188 0.28 5.81 16.72
CA ALA A 188 0.20 6.87 15.73
C ALA A 188 -0.29 6.32 14.37
N LEU A 189 0.22 5.17 13.94
CA LEU A 189 -0.24 4.46 12.74
C LEU A 189 -1.72 4.06 12.83
N SER A 190 -2.16 3.60 14.02
CA SER A 190 -3.55 3.24 14.27
C SER A 190 -4.48 4.46 14.22
N ARG A 191 -4.08 5.58 14.83
CA ARG A 191 -4.83 6.85 14.79
C ARG A 191 -4.92 7.38 13.37
N MET A 192 -3.82 7.40 12.64
CA MET A 192 -3.76 7.84 11.24
C MET A 192 -4.78 7.09 10.36
N ARG A 193 -4.90 5.77 10.53
CA ARG A 193 -5.87 4.94 9.78
C ARG A 193 -7.34 5.28 10.08
N LEU A 194 -7.61 5.93 11.20
CA LEU A 194 -8.96 6.35 11.60
C LEU A 194 -9.23 7.83 11.27
N THR A 195 -8.21 8.59 10.86
CA THR A 195 -8.37 10.00 10.52
C THR A 195 -9.19 10.15 9.24
N PRO A 196 -10.28 10.95 9.23
CA PRO A 196 -11.14 11.11 8.05
C PRO A 196 -10.43 11.64 6.79
N SER A 197 -9.34 12.39 6.95
CA SER A 197 -8.52 12.90 5.85
C SER A 197 -7.62 11.83 5.22
N VAL A 198 -7.60 10.60 5.74
CA VAL A 198 -6.79 9.49 5.22
C VAL A 198 -7.71 8.40 4.65
N GLU A 199 -7.73 8.29 3.33
CA GLU A 199 -8.42 7.22 2.63
C GLU A 199 -7.43 6.11 2.24
N GLN A 200 -7.79 4.86 2.50
CA GLN A 200 -6.98 3.71 2.09
C GLN A 200 -7.78 2.75 1.22
N ARG A 201 -7.18 2.28 0.14
CA ARG A 201 -7.71 1.21 -0.73
C ARG A 201 -6.65 0.14 -0.92
N MET A 202 -7.10 -1.04 -1.31
CA MET A 202 -6.25 -2.19 -1.57
C MET A 202 -6.50 -2.74 -2.97
N MET A 203 -5.44 -3.22 -3.61
CA MET A 203 -5.48 -3.95 -4.86
C MET A 203 -4.65 -5.23 -4.75
N ASP A 204 -4.75 -6.15 -5.71
CA ASP A 204 -4.07 -7.44 -5.56
C ASP A 204 -2.55 -7.34 -5.85
N GLU A 205 -2.16 -6.50 -6.81
CA GLU A 205 -0.76 -6.27 -7.21
C GLU A 205 -0.51 -4.79 -7.49
N VAL A 206 0.67 -4.28 -7.16
CA VAL A 206 1.12 -2.91 -7.45
C VAL A 206 2.28 -2.98 -8.44
N ASN A 207 2.07 -2.43 -9.64
CA ASN A 207 3.01 -2.52 -10.78
C ASN A 207 3.69 -1.18 -11.11
N ALA A 208 3.49 -0.17 -10.26
CA ALA A 208 4.18 1.10 -10.28
C ALA A 208 4.15 1.67 -8.86
N TYR A 209 5.18 2.40 -8.46
CA TYR A 209 5.25 3.13 -7.20
C TYR A 209 5.06 4.60 -7.49
N ILE A 210 4.18 5.28 -6.75
CA ILE A 210 3.90 6.71 -6.95
C ILE A 210 3.79 7.38 -5.59
N TYR A 211 4.49 8.51 -5.44
CA TYR A 211 4.22 9.51 -4.42
C TYR A 211 3.93 10.82 -5.14
N LEU A 212 2.74 11.38 -4.96
CA LEU A 212 2.27 12.53 -5.71
C LEU A 212 1.65 13.56 -4.78
N SER A 213 1.95 14.83 -4.99
CA SER A 213 1.21 15.97 -4.44
C SER A 213 0.79 16.92 -5.57
N GLU A 214 0.19 18.05 -5.22
CA GLU A 214 -0.12 19.11 -6.18
C GLU A 214 1.13 19.76 -6.80
N LYS A 215 2.31 19.61 -6.19
CA LYS A 215 3.56 20.29 -6.61
C LYS A 215 4.59 19.39 -7.28
N ARG A 216 4.60 18.09 -6.96
CA ARG A 216 5.65 17.17 -7.42
C ARG A 216 5.20 15.72 -7.42
N CYS A 217 5.89 14.90 -8.21
CA CYS A 217 5.72 13.46 -8.25
C CYS A 217 7.05 12.72 -8.14
N VAL A 218 7.02 11.56 -7.51
CA VAL A 218 8.03 10.51 -7.55
C VAL A 218 7.36 9.27 -8.10
N SER A 219 7.94 8.65 -9.11
CA SER A 219 7.43 7.42 -9.69
C SER A 219 8.54 6.42 -9.96
N ALA A 220 8.30 5.14 -9.70
CA ALA A 220 9.20 4.05 -10.03
C ALA A 220 8.40 2.83 -10.50
N PHE A 221 9.08 1.90 -11.13
CA PHE A 221 8.56 0.62 -11.56
C PHE A 221 9.28 -0.49 -10.79
N PRO A 222 8.64 -1.64 -10.56
CA PRO A 222 9.28 -2.78 -9.91
C PRO A 222 10.43 -3.35 -10.75
N THR A 223 11.41 -3.96 -10.08
CA THR A 223 12.42 -4.79 -10.76
C THR A 223 11.76 -6.00 -11.44
N LEU A 224 12.50 -6.74 -12.26
CA LEU A 224 12.03 -8.03 -12.81
C LEU A 224 11.62 -9.06 -11.72
N ARG A 225 11.99 -8.82 -10.45
CA ARG A 225 11.61 -9.65 -9.29
C ARG A 225 10.39 -9.11 -8.53
N GLY A 226 9.83 -7.97 -8.93
CA GLY A 226 8.72 -7.32 -8.23
C GLY A 226 9.14 -6.41 -7.08
N GLU A 227 10.44 -6.09 -6.95
CA GLU A 227 10.99 -5.33 -5.81
C GLU A 227 11.06 -3.82 -6.11
N ASN A 228 10.89 -2.99 -5.10
CA ASN A 228 11.15 -1.55 -5.16
C ASN A 228 12.60 -1.25 -4.75
N GLU A 229 13.45 -0.85 -5.70
CA GLU A 229 14.84 -0.46 -5.42
C GLU A 229 15.00 1.00 -4.95
N TYR A 230 13.90 1.76 -4.82
CA TYR A 230 13.93 3.20 -4.53
C TYR A 230 14.79 3.98 -5.54
N LYS A 231 14.62 3.63 -6.82
CA LYS A 231 15.21 4.31 -7.98
C LYS A 231 14.12 4.56 -9.01
N GLY A 232 14.13 5.75 -9.62
CA GLY A 232 13.10 6.10 -10.57
C GLY A 232 13.10 7.57 -10.94
N PHE A 233 11.92 8.09 -11.24
CA PHE A 233 11.69 9.38 -11.86
C PHE A 233 11.10 10.35 -10.86
N THR A 234 11.62 11.57 -10.81
CA THR A 234 11.11 12.64 -9.95
C THR A 234 10.86 13.88 -10.79
N SER A 235 9.77 14.60 -10.57
CA SER A 235 9.42 15.76 -11.40
C SER A 235 8.52 16.77 -10.71
N THR A 236 8.60 18.00 -11.19
CA THR A 236 7.64 19.10 -10.96
C THR A 236 6.94 19.50 -12.26
N ASP A 237 7.16 18.78 -13.37
CA ASP A 237 6.55 19.08 -14.66
C ASP A 237 5.08 18.65 -14.69
N GLU A 238 4.22 19.54 -15.16
CA GLU A 238 2.77 19.35 -15.17
C GLU A 238 2.33 18.10 -15.96
N THR A 239 3.06 17.74 -17.02
CA THR A 239 2.78 16.55 -17.84
C THR A 239 3.11 15.27 -17.08
N SER A 240 4.26 15.25 -16.39
CA SER A 240 4.67 14.13 -15.55
C SER A 240 3.75 13.96 -14.32
N LEU A 241 3.34 15.06 -13.68
CA LEU A 241 2.35 15.03 -12.60
C LEU A 241 1.02 14.47 -13.09
N ARG A 242 0.55 14.89 -14.28
CA ARG A 242 -0.69 14.39 -14.88
C ARG A 242 -0.62 12.90 -15.18
N TRP A 243 0.49 12.41 -15.73
CA TRP A 243 0.68 10.98 -15.97
C TRP A 243 0.56 10.17 -14.68
N CYS A 244 1.25 10.60 -13.61
CA CYS A 244 1.19 9.93 -12.31
C CYS A 244 -0.22 9.99 -11.70
N ARG A 245 -0.90 11.13 -11.85
CA ARG A 245 -2.26 11.37 -11.36
C ARG A 245 -3.27 10.47 -12.06
N ASP A 246 -3.23 10.42 -13.38
CA ASP A 246 -4.14 9.61 -14.20
C ASP A 246 -3.95 8.11 -13.88
N LEU A 247 -2.71 7.64 -13.78
CA LEU A 247 -2.39 6.25 -13.44
C LEU A 247 -2.90 5.89 -12.04
N PHE A 248 -2.63 6.75 -11.04
CA PHE A 248 -3.13 6.57 -9.69
C PHE A 248 -4.66 6.50 -9.67
N GLN A 249 -5.35 7.42 -10.35
CA GLN A 249 -6.82 7.48 -10.35
C GLN A 249 -7.46 6.24 -10.97
N GLN A 250 -6.87 5.70 -12.04
CA GLN A 250 -7.38 4.47 -12.62
C GLN A 250 -7.31 3.32 -11.61
N HIS A 251 -6.13 3.11 -11.00
CA HIS A 251 -5.99 2.08 -9.99
C HIS A 251 -6.88 2.33 -8.77
N TRP A 252 -7.02 3.59 -8.35
CA TRP A 252 -7.92 3.97 -7.26
C TRP A 252 -9.37 3.61 -7.54
N GLY A 253 -9.85 3.82 -8.78
CA GLY A 253 -11.21 3.51 -9.21
C GLY A 253 -11.51 2.00 -9.24
N GLU A 254 -10.51 1.19 -9.58
CA GLU A 254 -10.59 -0.28 -9.61
C GLU A 254 -10.35 -0.91 -8.22
N ALA A 255 -9.67 -0.19 -7.32
CA ALA A 255 -9.30 -0.68 -6.01
C ALA A 255 -10.49 -0.79 -5.06
N VAL A 256 -10.44 -1.81 -4.21
CA VAL A 256 -11.45 -2.02 -3.17
C VAL A 256 -11.07 -1.16 -1.98
N GLN A 257 -12.04 -0.43 -1.41
CA GLN A 257 -11.82 0.25 -0.14
C GLN A 257 -11.16 -0.70 0.85
N ARG A 258 -10.18 -0.19 1.59
CA ARG A 258 -9.67 -0.90 2.75
C ARG A 258 -10.80 -0.94 3.77
N LYS A 259 -11.68 -1.93 3.61
CA LYS A 259 -12.47 -2.41 4.72
C LYS A 259 -11.42 -2.86 5.73
N PRO A 260 -11.49 -2.43 7.00
CA PRO A 260 -10.86 -3.22 8.04
C PRO A 260 -11.24 -4.67 7.73
N ALA A 261 -10.29 -5.62 7.78
CA ALA A 261 -10.69 -7.03 7.85
C ALA A 261 -11.86 -7.07 8.81
N PRO A 262 -13.05 -7.56 8.42
CA PRO A 262 -14.29 -7.20 9.08
C PRO A 262 -14.06 -7.44 10.56
N ALA A 263 -13.97 -6.33 11.32
CA ALA A 263 -14.38 -6.40 12.70
C ALA A 263 -15.77 -6.99 12.55
N VAL A 264 -15.98 -8.19 13.08
CA VAL A 264 -17.33 -8.67 13.30
C VAL A 264 -17.93 -7.61 14.21
N GLN A 265 -18.53 -6.59 13.60
CA GLN A 265 -19.36 -5.64 14.28
C GLN A 265 -20.55 -6.48 14.67
N VAL A 266 -20.47 -6.99 15.89
CA VAL A 266 -21.60 -7.41 16.67
C VAL A 266 -22.69 -6.39 16.39
N LYS A 267 -23.75 -6.81 15.69
CA LYS A 267 -24.94 -5.97 15.58
C LYS A 267 -25.41 -5.75 17.02
N ARG A 268 -25.20 -4.54 17.56
CA ARG A 268 -25.79 -4.12 18.84
C ARG A 268 -27.30 -4.33 18.74
N GLY A 269 -27.77 -5.44 19.28
CA GLY A 269 -29.18 -5.66 19.52
C GLY A 269 -29.67 -4.64 20.53
N LYS A 270 -30.83 -4.02 20.25
CA LYS A 270 -31.46 -3.06 21.16
C LYS A 270 -31.67 -3.68 22.54
N LEU A 271 -31.43 -2.84 23.56
CA LEU A 271 -31.58 -3.11 24.98
C LEU A 271 -32.87 -3.89 25.31
N SER A 272 -32.71 -4.92 26.15
CA SER A 272 -33.71 -5.28 27.15
C SER A 272 -33.25 -4.71 28.49
N THR A 273 -33.91 -3.64 28.92
CA THR A 273 -33.76 -3.04 30.25
C THR A 273 -34.11 -4.05 31.33
N LYS A 274 -33.12 -4.44 32.15
CA LYS A 274 -33.34 -4.77 33.56
C LYS A 274 -32.03 -4.58 34.32
N VAL A 275 -32.00 -3.49 35.09
CA VAL A 275 -30.99 -3.22 36.12
C VAL A 275 -31.30 -4.09 37.33
N GLY A 276 -30.28 -4.76 37.86
CA GLY A 276 -30.26 -5.28 39.24
C GLY A 276 -29.76 -6.71 39.39
N SER A 277 -28.75 -6.89 40.26
CA SER A 277 -28.11 -8.14 40.72
C SER A 277 -27.01 -8.69 39.82
N SER A 278 -25.80 -8.85 40.40
CA SER A 278 -24.63 -9.56 39.87
C SER A 278 -25.02 -10.58 38.80
N SER A 279 -24.89 -10.18 37.54
CA SER A 279 -25.55 -10.89 36.44
C SER A 279 -24.63 -12.01 35.98
N ARG A 280 -25.02 -13.26 36.25
CA ARG A 280 -24.36 -14.47 35.75
C ARG A 280 -25.01 -14.96 34.47
N ILE A 281 -24.22 -15.39 33.50
CA ILE A 281 -24.68 -16.07 32.28
C ILE A 281 -23.96 -17.40 32.09
N ILE A 282 -24.68 -18.38 31.52
CA ILE A 282 -24.10 -19.66 31.08
C ILE A 282 -24.13 -19.70 29.56
N ILE A 283 -22.98 -19.97 28.94
CA ILE A 283 -22.82 -20.12 27.50
C ILE A 283 -22.47 -21.57 27.21
N ILE A 284 -23.11 -22.15 26.19
CA ILE A 284 -22.82 -23.49 25.70
C ILE A 284 -22.10 -23.36 24.36
N GLY A 285 -20.89 -23.90 24.29
CA GLY A 285 -20.08 -23.87 23.08
C GLY A 285 -20.69 -24.72 21.96
N ARG A 286 -20.66 -24.19 20.74
CA ARG A 286 -21.26 -24.79 19.54
C ARG A 286 -20.23 -25.21 18.50
N GLU A 287 -18.95 -25.06 18.82
CA GLU A 287 -17.80 -25.26 17.93
C GLU A 287 -17.90 -24.48 16.60
N ARG A 288 -18.51 -23.29 16.66
CA ARG A 288 -18.73 -22.41 15.51
C ARG A 288 -18.08 -21.04 15.73
N PRO A 289 -17.08 -20.65 14.92
CA PRO A 289 -16.28 -19.43 15.13
C PRO A 289 -17.11 -18.15 15.16
N ASP A 290 -18.13 -18.07 14.32
CA ASP A 290 -19.00 -16.90 14.21
C ASP A 290 -20.00 -16.76 15.38
N LEU A 291 -20.35 -17.87 16.03
CA LEU A 291 -21.34 -17.88 17.11
C LEU A 291 -20.69 -17.89 18.49
N ASP A 292 -19.64 -18.67 18.68
CA ASP A 292 -18.99 -18.87 19.98
C ASP A 292 -18.22 -17.62 20.40
N ALA A 293 -17.45 -17.03 19.47
CA ALA A 293 -16.72 -15.79 19.75
C ALA A 293 -17.68 -14.65 20.10
N GLN A 294 -18.78 -14.53 19.35
CA GLN A 294 -19.81 -13.52 19.56
C GLN A 294 -20.51 -13.71 20.91
N ALA A 295 -20.91 -14.93 21.24
CA ALA A 295 -21.58 -15.23 22.49
C ALA A 295 -20.69 -14.92 23.70
N ILE A 296 -19.40 -15.27 23.63
CA ILE A 296 -18.44 -14.95 24.70
C ILE A 296 -18.22 -13.44 24.78
N GLN A 297 -18.06 -12.74 23.66
CA GLN A 297 -17.89 -11.28 23.65
C GLN A 297 -19.09 -10.57 24.28
N ASP A 298 -20.32 -10.93 23.87
CA ASP A 298 -21.55 -10.38 24.44
C ASP A 298 -21.66 -10.66 25.93
N ALA A 299 -21.21 -11.82 26.37
CA ALA A 299 -21.24 -12.18 27.77
C ALA A 299 -20.26 -11.34 28.61
N VAL A 300 -19.01 -11.20 28.19
CA VAL A 300 -18.02 -10.41 28.94
C VAL A 300 -18.33 -8.91 28.94
N ASP A 301 -19.07 -8.42 27.94
CA ASP A 301 -19.47 -7.02 27.87
C ASP A 301 -20.67 -6.70 28.78
N ASN A 302 -21.53 -7.68 29.08
CA ASN A 302 -22.84 -7.43 29.72
C ASN A 302 -23.04 -8.14 31.07
N TYR A 303 -22.17 -9.06 31.46
CA TYR A 303 -22.33 -9.89 32.66
C TYR A 303 -21.07 -9.88 33.53
N ASP A 304 -21.27 -9.96 34.85
CA ASP A 304 -20.16 -9.95 35.83
C ASP A 304 -19.54 -11.34 35.99
N GLU A 305 -20.32 -12.40 35.76
CA GLU A 305 -19.86 -13.79 35.78
C GLU A 305 -20.30 -14.52 34.50
N VAL A 306 -19.32 -15.05 33.78
CA VAL A 306 -19.51 -15.81 32.54
C VAL A 306 -19.08 -17.25 32.77
N VAL A 307 -20.03 -18.17 32.72
CA VAL A 307 -19.77 -19.60 32.85
C VAL A 307 -19.84 -20.27 31.48
N LEU A 308 -18.75 -20.92 31.09
CA LEU A 308 -18.60 -21.58 29.81
C LEU A 308 -18.79 -23.09 29.98
N ARG A 309 -19.59 -23.72 29.12
CA ARG A 309 -19.83 -25.18 29.09
C ARG A 309 -19.54 -25.75 27.71
N GLY A 310 -18.74 -26.82 27.66
CA GLY A 310 -18.46 -27.54 26.41
C GLY A 310 -17.27 -26.98 25.63
N ARG A 311 -17.29 -27.15 24.30
CA ARG A 311 -16.17 -26.79 23.41
C ARG A 311 -16.50 -25.54 22.59
N PHE A 312 -15.59 -24.57 22.61
CA PHE A 312 -15.72 -23.30 21.91
C PHE A 312 -14.65 -23.19 20.83
N ASN A 313 -15.09 -22.97 19.59
CA ASN A 313 -14.19 -22.58 18.51
C ASN A 313 -14.36 -21.09 18.31
N ILE A 314 -13.34 -20.27 18.59
CA ILE A 314 -13.43 -18.82 18.39
C ILE A 314 -12.76 -18.37 17.09
N GLY A 315 -12.37 -19.29 16.21
CA GLY A 315 -11.72 -18.97 14.93
C GLY A 315 -10.43 -18.15 15.12
N ALA A 316 -10.28 -17.07 14.35
CA ALA A 316 -9.24 -16.06 14.53
C ALA A 316 -9.68 -14.89 15.45
N SER A 317 -10.81 -14.98 16.13
CA SER A 317 -11.32 -13.88 16.94
C SER A 317 -10.53 -13.71 18.24
N THR A 318 -10.55 -12.48 18.75
CA THR A 318 -10.02 -12.09 20.07
C THR A 318 -11.17 -11.55 20.91
N ILE A 319 -11.32 -12.05 22.14
CA ILE A 319 -12.33 -11.57 23.08
C ILE A 319 -11.75 -10.39 23.85
N ASN A 320 -12.32 -9.20 23.67
CA ASN A 320 -11.84 -7.99 24.33
C ASN A 320 -12.57 -7.80 25.66
N ILE A 321 -11.82 -7.57 26.74
CA ILE A 321 -12.34 -7.38 28.08
C ILE A 321 -12.08 -5.94 28.52
N ASN A 322 -13.15 -5.15 28.58
CA ASN A 322 -13.10 -3.72 28.90
C ASN A 322 -13.74 -3.37 30.26
N ARG A 323 -14.23 -4.37 31.00
CA ARG A 323 -14.85 -4.24 32.33
C ARG A 323 -14.42 -5.40 33.22
N SER A 324 -14.59 -5.24 34.53
CA SER A 324 -14.35 -6.32 35.49
C SER A 324 -15.31 -7.49 35.23
N VAL A 325 -14.77 -8.71 35.16
CA VAL A 325 -15.54 -9.93 34.84
C VAL A 325 -14.82 -11.18 35.35
N THR A 326 -15.60 -12.18 35.80
CA THR A 326 -15.11 -13.54 36.04
C THR A 326 -15.54 -14.47 34.91
N ILE A 327 -14.58 -15.07 34.22
CA ILE A 327 -14.80 -16.07 33.18
C ILE A 327 -14.36 -17.43 33.73
N ARG A 328 -15.29 -18.37 33.83
CA ARG A 328 -15.05 -19.69 34.42
C ARG A 328 -15.57 -20.81 33.52
N GLY A 329 -14.76 -21.83 33.30
CA GLY A 329 -15.23 -23.08 32.68
C GLY A 329 -15.92 -24.00 33.70
N GLU A 330 -16.91 -24.76 33.24
CA GLU A 330 -17.61 -25.77 34.02
C GLU A 330 -16.98 -27.16 33.85
N GLY A 331 -17.02 -27.96 34.91
CA GLY A 331 -16.53 -29.34 34.90
C GLY A 331 -15.00 -29.45 34.98
N ARG A 332 -14.53 -30.53 35.58
CA ARG A 332 -13.11 -30.89 35.69
C ARG A 332 -13.02 -32.37 36.01
N GLU A 333 -12.41 -33.12 35.13
CA GLU A 333 -12.21 -34.57 35.23
C GLU A 333 -10.73 -34.88 35.06
N ASP A 334 -10.17 -35.77 35.89
CA ASP A 334 -8.73 -36.14 35.86
C ASP A 334 -7.76 -34.95 35.81
N ASP A 335 -8.05 -33.90 36.59
CA ASP A 335 -7.28 -32.64 36.64
C ASP A 335 -7.27 -31.82 35.33
N ILE A 336 -8.18 -32.14 34.40
CA ILE A 336 -8.35 -31.45 33.12
C ILE A 336 -9.70 -30.71 33.14
N PRO A 337 -9.73 -29.39 32.89
CA PRO A 337 -11.00 -28.70 32.69
C PRO A 337 -11.80 -29.28 31.52
N GLU A 338 -13.08 -29.56 31.74
CA GLU A 338 -13.96 -30.10 30.68
C GLU A 338 -14.28 -29.04 29.62
N THR A 339 -14.30 -27.77 30.03
CA THR A 339 -14.55 -26.65 29.13
C THR A 339 -13.31 -26.30 28.31
N LYS A 340 -13.44 -26.38 26.99
CA LYS A 340 -12.34 -26.19 26.05
C LYS A 340 -12.57 -24.99 25.14
N ILE A 341 -11.54 -24.17 24.97
CA ILE A 341 -11.56 -23.06 24.01
C ILE A 341 -10.37 -23.22 23.08
N TYR A 342 -10.61 -23.12 21.78
CA TYR A 342 -9.56 -23.24 20.79
C TYR A 342 -9.77 -22.28 19.61
N LYS A 343 -8.67 -22.05 18.88
CA LYS A 343 -8.66 -21.21 17.67
C LYS A 343 -8.39 -22.09 16.45
N LYS A 344 -9.11 -21.86 15.35
CA LYS A 344 -8.94 -22.55 14.05
C LYS A 344 -9.00 -21.56 12.91
N GLY A 345 -8.38 -21.91 11.78
CA GLY A 345 -8.40 -21.08 10.57
C GLY A 345 -7.27 -20.07 10.46
N TRP A 346 -6.26 -20.18 11.32
CA TRP A 346 -4.99 -19.48 11.16
C TRP A 346 -4.37 -19.84 9.81
N LYS A 347 -3.95 -18.82 9.06
CA LYS A 347 -3.10 -19.00 7.89
C LYS A 347 -1.67 -18.66 8.29
N PHE A 348 -0.74 -19.55 7.98
CA PHE A 348 0.68 -19.29 8.14
C PHE A 348 1.19 -18.51 6.91
N PRO A 349 2.03 -17.46 7.09
CA PRO A 349 2.50 -16.90 8.36
C PRO A 349 1.44 -16.02 9.06
N PHE A 350 1.54 -15.90 10.39
CA PHE A 350 0.60 -15.15 11.23
C PHE A 350 0.71 -13.64 10.95
N LEU A 351 -0.39 -12.97 10.61
CA LEU A 351 -0.41 -11.54 10.17
C LEU A 351 -0.59 -10.53 11.31
N SER A 352 -0.75 -10.99 12.56
CA SER A 352 -0.86 -10.16 13.76
C SER A 352 -0.68 -10.99 15.02
N GLN A 353 -0.18 -10.37 16.11
CA GLN A 353 -0.24 -10.96 17.44
C GLN A 353 -1.70 -10.98 17.92
N GLU A 354 -2.28 -12.18 17.92
CA GLU A 354 -3.66 -12.38 18.35
C GLU A 354 -3.69 -13.04 19.73
N PHE A 355 -4.65 -12.65 20.55
CA PHE A 355 -4.90 -13.25 21.86
C PHE A 355 -6.21 -14.05 21.83
N MET A 356 -6.43 -14.92 22.80
CA MET A 356 -7.77 -15.46 23.08
C MET A 356 -8.58 -14.43 23.86
N PHE A 357 -7.99 -13.91 24.93
CA PHE A 357 -8.53 -12.82 25.74
C PHE A 357 -7.57 -11.63 25.70
N ASP A 358 -8.08 -10.44 25.42
CA ASP A 358 -7.31 -9.20 25.41
C ASP A 358 -7.93 -8.19 26.39
N ILE A 359 -7.23 -7.95 27.49
CA ILE A 359 -7.68 -7.11 28.59
C ILE A 359 -7.23 -5.67 28.32
N ARG A 360 -8.19 -4.78 28.12
CA ARG A 360 -7.96 -3.41 27.65
C ARG A 360 -8.61 -2.32 28.51
N GLY A 361 -9.53 -2.68 29.41
CA GLY A 361 -10.13 -1.70 30.30
C GLY A 361 -9.11 -1.11 31.29
N GLU A 362 -9.27 0.16 31.64
CA GLU A 362 -8.51 0.80 32.71
C GLU A 362 -9.16 0.46 34.06
N ASP A 363 -8.34 0.15 35.07
CA ASP A 363 -8.78 -0.16 36.44
C ASP A 363 -9.83 -1.29 36.59
N ILE A 364 -9.70 -2.36 35.81
CA ILE A 364 -10.61 -3.53 35.86
C ILE A 364 -9.99 -4.77 36.51
N ASP A 365 -10.83 -5.56 37.20
CA ASP A 365 -10.45 -6.83 37.82
C ASP A 365 -11.00 -8.00 37.01
N VAL A 366 -10.11 -8.83 36.46
CA VAL A 366 -10.49 -9.94 35.59
C VAL A 366 -10.04 -11.26 36.21
N THR A 367 -10.95 -12.23 36.29
CA THR A 367 -10.63 -13.61 36.69
C THR A 367 -10.88 -14.56 35.54
N ILE A 368 -9.90 -15.39 35.19
CA ILE A 368 -10.02 -16.45 34.17
C ILE A 368 -9.67 -17.78 34.83
N GLU A 369 -10.61 -18.71 34.88
CA GLU A 369 -10.37 -19.97 35.60
C GLU A 369 -11.07 -21.20 35.05
N ASN A 370 -10.49 -22.37 35.33
CA ASN A 370 -11.04 -23.68 34.97
C ASN A 370 -11.36 -23.84 33.47
N ILE A 371 -10.48 -23.35 32.60
CA ILE A 371 -10.60 -23.48 31.13
C ILE A 371 -9.40 -24.24 30.58
N HIS A 372 -9.65 -25.13 29.62
CA HIS A 372 -8.63 -25.81 28.85
C HIS A 372 -8.47 -25.15 27.47
N VAL A 373 -7.34 -24.49 27.26
CA VAL A 373 -7.00 -23.87 25.97
C VAL A 373 -6.28 -24.90 25.08
N GLU A 374 -6.82 -25.12 23.89
CA GLU A 374 -6.24 -26.01 22.85
C GLU A 374 -5.93 -25.21 21.57
N ASP A 375 -4.99 -25.69 20.76
CA ASP A 375 -4.69 -25.19 19.40
C ASP A 375 -4.54 -23.66 19.28
N PHE A 376 -3.72 -23.09 20.16
CA PHE A 376 -3.37 -21.68 20.16
C PHE A 376 -1.90 -21.49 19.77
N ASN A 377 -1.54 -20.37 19.12
CA ASN A 377 -0.16 -20.06 18.77
C ASN A 377 0.31 -18.77 19.46
N GLY A 378 1.37 -18.83 20.27
CA GLY A 378 1.91 -17.69 21.03
C GLY A 378 1.23 -17.46 22.39
N THR A 379 0.88 -16.20 22.69
CA THR A 379 0.33 -15.77 23.99
C THR A 379 -1.19 -15.82 24.05
N CYS A 380 -1.77 -16.67 24.92
CA CYS A 380 -3.23 -16.84 25.02
C CYS A 380 -3.96 -15.62 25.60
N ILE A 381 -3.33 -14.86 26.48
CA ILE A 381 -3.95 -13.73 27.18
C ILE A 381 -3.06 -12.49 27.00
N GLY A 382 -3.62 -11.45 26.40
CA GLY A 382 -3.00 -10.13 26.28
C GLY A 382 -3.50 -9.22 27.38
N THR A 383 -2.59 -8.46 27.98
CA THR A 383 -2.90 -7.46 29.01
C THR A 383 -2.30 -6.13 28.59
N ARG A 384 -3.15 -5.18 28.21
CA ARG A 384 -2.77 -3.80 27.83
C ARG A 384 -3.35 -2.76 28.80
N GLY A 385 -4.06 -3.21 29.82
CA GLY A 385 -4.67 -2.45 30.92
C GLY A 385 -5.11 -3.39 32.04
N GLY A 386 -5.94 -2.89 32.96
CA GLY A 386 -6.50 -3.63 34.09
C GLY A 386 -5.81 -3.34 35.42
N ASN A 387 -6.57 -3.41 36.50
CA ASN A 387 -6.08 -3.32 37.88
C ASN A 387 -5.54 -4.68 38.36
N SER A 388 -6.27 -5.76 38.09
CA SER A 388 -5.82 -7.11 38.44
C SER A 388 -6.26 -8.18 37.45
N LEU A 389 -5.41 -9.20 37.29
CA LEU A 389 -5.69 -10.41 36.52
C LEU A 389 -5.42 -11.65 37.36
N THR A 390 -6.47 -12.41 37.68
CA THR A 390 -6.36 -13.69 38.38
C THR A 390 -6.53 -14.84 37.38
N ILE A 391 -5.48 -15.65 37.22
CA ILE A 391 -5.50 -16.87 36.40
C ILE A 391 -5.33 -18.07 37.32
N ARG A 392 -6.30 -18.99 37.36
CA ARG A 392 -6.16 -20.21 38.19
C ARG A 392 -6.85 -21.43 37.59
N ARG A 393 -6.28 -22.60 37.85
CA ARG A 393 -6.85 -23.90 37.43
C ARG A 393 -7.14 -23.98 35.92
N ASN A 394 -6.40 -23.25 35.09
CA ASN A 394 -6.48 -23.40 33.64
C ASN A 394 -5.50 -24.47 33.16
N ARG A 395 -5.75 -25.03 31.98
CA ARG A 395 -4.82 -25.95 31.30
C ARG A 395 -4.56 -25.42 29.90
N ILE A 396 -3.33 -25.51 29.42
CA ILE A 396 -2.98 -25.18 28.03
C ILE A 396 -2.39 -26.42 27.38
N THR A 397 -2.81 -26.76 26.17
CA THR A 397 -2.26 -27.87 25.39
C THR A 397 -2.00 -27.43 23.96
N LEU A 398 -0.74 -27.54 23.53
CA LEU A 398 -0.27 -27.12 22.21
C LEU A 398 -0.04 -28.35 21.34
N LEU A 399 -0.95 -28.62 20.39
CA LEU A 399 -0.80 -29.75 19.46
C LEU A 399 0.08 -29.38 18.25
N SER A 400 0.12 -28.10 17.81
CA SER A 400 1.02 -27.59 16.76
C SER A 400 1.25 -26.08 16.91
N GLY A 401 2.53 -25.62 16.88
CA GLY A 401 2.89 -24.20 17.00
C GLY A 401 4.35 -23.98 17.45
N LEU A 402 4.88 -22.77 17.24
CA LEU A 402 6.17 -22.31 17.79
C LEU A 402 6.03 -22.26 19.32
N GLY A 403 6.65 -23.23 20.01
CA GLY A 403 6.49 -23.41 21.47
C GLY A 403 6.30 -24.86 21.95
N ARG A 404 6.26 -25.86 21.04
CA ARG A 404 6.39 -27.26 21.43
C ARG A 404 7.68 -27.47 22.23
N GLY A 405 7.55 -27.80 23.51
CA GLY A 405 8.67 -28.08 24.42
C GLY A 405 9.09 -26.93 25.36
N LEU A 406 8.40 -25.78 25.34
CA LEU A 406 8.66 -24.71 26.31
C LEU A 406 7.81 -24.91 27.58
N SER A 407 8.46 -25.19 28.70
CA SER A 407 7.85 -25.24 30.02
C SER A 407 7.76 -23.83 30.63
N PHE A 408 6.60 -23.47 31.20
CA PHE A 408 6.41 -22.24 31.96
C PHE A 408 7.42 -22.16 33.13
N GLY A 409 8.24 -21.10 33.16
CA GLY A 409 9.24 -20.88 34.21
C GLY A 409 10.43 -19.98 33.85
N SER A 410 10.61 -19.65 32.56
CA SER A 410 11.72 -18.81 32.08
C SER A 410 11.22 -17.54 31.38
N TRP A 411 10.27 -16.85 31.99
CA TRP A 411 10.02 -15.44 31.68
C TRP A 411 10.53 -14.66 32.89
N GLU A 412 11.71 -14.06 32.76
CA GLU A 412 12.15 -13.01 33.66
C GLU A 412 11.08 -11.94 33.68
N THR A 413 10.50 -11.73 34.86
CA THR A 413 9.75 -10.53 35.19
C THR A 413 10.67 -9.34 34.99
N MET A 414 10.58 -8.65 33.85
CA MET A 414 11.01 -7.26 33.77
C MET A 414 9.93 -6.41 34.44
N SER A 415 9.98 -6.35 35.76
CA SER A 415 9.42 -5.24 36.52
C SER A 415 10.37 -4.07 36.35
N SER A 416 9.91 -3.00 35.71
CA SER A 416 10.58 -1.70 35.72
C SER A 416 10.41 -1.07 37.11
N GLU A 417 11.52 -0.82 37.81
CA GLU A 417 11.65 0.36 38.70
C GLU A 417 11.78 1.63 37.86
#